data_AF-A0A0L7M5S6-F1
#
_entry.id   AF-A0A0L7M5S6-F1
#
_cell.length_a   1.000
_cell.length_b   1.000
_cell.length_c   1.000
_cell.angle_alpha   90.00
_cell.angle_beta   90.00
_cell.angle_gamma   90.00
#
_symmetry.space_group_name_H-M   'P 1'
#
loop_
_entity.id
_entity.type
_entity.pdbx_description
1 polymer ?
#
loop_
_entity_poly.entity_id
_entity_poly.type
_entity_poly.pdbx_seq_one_letter_code
_entity_poly.pdbx_strand_id
1 'polypeptide(L)'
;MCAKLKSVVEVYKSLISNQRVDEDFKKLMFHNSDEFEEILLECYKSLVESGNTLIAEGYLKDVIRNVKIFGLHLMKLDIRQESEKHISTMNYICQKLNMKKIFTFK
;
A
#
# COMPACT_ATOMS: atom_id res chain seq x y z
N MET A 1 8.34 -3.10 15.31
CA MET A 1 8.65 -2.76 13.91
C MET A 1 8.96 -3.97 13.04
N CYS A 2 10.07 -4.71 13.25
CA CYS A 2 10.44 -5.85 12.37
C CYS A 2 9.39 -6.95 12.28
N ALA A 3 8.67 -7.25 13.37
CA ALA A 3 7.58 -8.23 13.34
C ALA A 3 6.42 -7.81 12.42
N LYS A 4 6.04 -6.52 12.44
CA LYS A 4 5.01 -5.96 11.54
C LYS A 4 5.45 -5.96 10.09
N LEU A 5 6.71 -5.63 9.80
CA LEU A 5 7.23 -5.73 8.41
C LEU A 5 7.25 -7.18 7.92
N LYS A 6 7.66 -8.12 8.77
CA LYS A 6 7.64 -9.56 8.47
C LYS A 6 6.22 -10.06 8.22
N SER A 7 5.24 -9.62 9.01
CA SER A 7 3.85 -10.02 8.81
C SER A 7 3.31 -9.55 7.47
N VAL A 8 3.63 -8.32 7.05
CA VAL A 8 3.25 -7.81 5.72
C VAL A 8 3.82 -8.69 4.60
N VAL A 9 5.11 -9.03 4.67
CA VAL A 9 5.76 -9.89 3.67
C VAL A 9 5.14 -11.28 3.64
N GLU A 10 4.89 -11.88 4.80
CA GLU A 10 4.32 -13.23 4.90
C GLU A 10 2.91 -13.28 4.33
N VAL A 11 2.06 -12.32 4.70
CA VAL A 11 0.69 -12.23 4.19
C VAL A 11 0.68 -12.07 2.67
N TYR A 12 1.49 -11.18 2.11
CA TYR A 12 1.55 -11.02 0.64
C TYR A 12 2.09 -12.26 -0.07
N LYS A 13 3.07 -12.98 0.50
CA LYS A 13 3.56 -14.25 -0.07
C LYS A 13 2.48 -15.32 -0.09
N SER A 14 1.72 -15.46 1.00
CA SER A 14 0.60 -16.41 1.08
C SER A 14 -0.49 -16.05 0.07
N LEU A 15 -0.85 -14.77 -0.05
CA LEU A 15 -1.83 -14.29 -1.02
C LEU A 15 -1.40 -14.55 -2.48
N ILE A 16 -0.15 -14.24 -2.83
CA ILE A 16 0.40 -14.48 -4.18
C ILE A 16 0.42 -15.99 -4.49
N SER A 17 0.72 -16.82 -3.50
CA SER A 17 0.74 -18.28 -3.63
C SER A 17 -0.66 -18.92 -3.56
N ASN A 18 -1.72 -18.11 -3.44
CA ASN A 18 -3.11 -18.54 -3.29
C ASN A 18 -3.34 -19.48 -2.08
N GLN A 19 -2.58 -19.27 -1.01
CA GLN A 19 -2.66 -20.02 0.24
C GLN A 19 -3.53 -19.29 1.27
N ARG A 20 -3.95 -20.01 2.31
CA ARG A 20 -4.64 -19.39 3.45
C ARG A 20 -3.69 -18.44 4.17
N VAL A 21 -4.20 -17.27 4.51
CA VAL A 21 -3.50 -16.28 5.32
C VAL A 21 -3.80 -16.56 6.79
N ASP A 22 -2.75 -16.52 7.60
CA ASP A 22 -2.89 -16.52 9.06
C ASP A 22 -3.45 -15.15 9.52
N GLU A 23 -4.58 -15.20 10.22
CA GLU A 23 -5.29 -14.01 10.67
C GLU A 23 -4.52 -13.21 11.73
N ASP A 24 -3.63 -13.83 12.49
CA ASP A 24 -2.81 -13.12 13.48
C ASP A 24 -1.74 -12.27 12.78
N PHE A 25 -1.12 -12.81 11.72
CA PHE A 25 -0.20 -12.03 10.89
C PHE A 25 -0.92 -10.89 10.17
N LYS A 26 -2.12 -11.14 9.65
CA LYS A 26 -2.94 -10.12 8.97
C LYS A 26 -3.31 -8.95 9.88
N LYS A 27 -3.70 -9.23 11.14
CA LYS A 27 -3.96 -8.19 12.15
C LYS A 27 -2.71 -7.39 12.53
N LEU A 28 -1.54 -8.03 12.47
CA LEU A 28 -0.27 -7.41 12.83
C LEU A 28 0.32 -6.51 11.72
N MET A 29 -0.23 -6.49 10.52
CA MET A 29 0.31 -5.72 9.40
C MET A 29 0.31 -4.20 9.65
N PHE A 30 1.15 -3.48 8.90
CA PHE A 30 0.96 -2.04 8.70
C PHE A 30 -0.22 -1.80 7.77
N HIS A 31 -1.08 -0.84 8.12
CA HIS A 31 -2.23 -0.49 7.28
C HIS A 31 -1.88 0.55 6.20
N ASN A 32 -0.94 1.43 6.51
CA ASN A 32 -0.45 2.48 5.61
C ASN A 32 1.04 2.75 5.87
N SER A 33 1.68 3.49 4.98
CA SER A 33 3.08 3.90 5.12
C SER A 33 3.30 4.88 6.28
N ASP A 34 2.27 5.66 6.62
CA ASP A 34 2.37 6.73 7.62
C ASP A 34 2.64 6.16 9.01
N GLU A 35 1.99 5.05 9.37
CA GLU A 35 2.27 4.32 10.61
C GLU A 35 3.71 3.85 10.70
N PHE A 36 4.29 3.41 9.57
CA PHE A 36 5.69 2.99 9.55
C PHE A 36 6.63 4.20 9.67
N GLU A 37 6.32 5.29 8.98
CA GLU A 37 7.08 6.55 9.07
C GLU A 37 7.08 7.11 10.50
N GLU A 38 5.93 7.16 11.16
CA GLU A 38 5.76 7.71 12.50
C GLU A 38 6.68 7.02 13.51
N ILE A 39 6.75 5.69 13.47
CA ILE A 39 7.63 4.91 14.35
C ILE A 39 9.11 5.29 14.11
N LEU A 40 9.52 5.48 12.86
CA LEU A 40 10.89 5.86 12.52
C LEU A 40 11.21 7.30 12.97
N LEU A 41 10.25 8.21 12.84
CA LEU A 41 10.38 9.60 13.30
C LEU A 41 10.49 9.69 14.82
N GLU A 42 9.77 8.86 15.57
CA GLU A 42 9.92 8.78 17.02
C GLU A 42 11.31 8.26 17.42
N CYS A 43 11.85 7.25 16.71
CA CYS A 43 13.24 6.83 16.91
C CYS A 43 14.23 7.95 16.59
N TYR A 44 13.99 8.71 15.52
CA TYR A 44 14.83 9.84 15.14
C TYR A 44 14.84 10.93 16.22
N LYS A 45 13.64 11.31 16.69
CA LYS A 45 13.47 12.30 17.75
C LYS A 45 14.17 11.88 19.03
N SER A 46 14.00 10.63 19.46
CA SER A 46 14.67 10.08 20.65
C SER A 46 16.21 10.15 20.54
N LEU A 47 16.77 9.85 19.36
CA LEU A 47 18.21 9.95 19.13
C LEU A 47 18.70 11.40 19.18
N VAL A 48 17.95 12.34 18.60
CA VAL A 48 18.31 13.77 18.65
C VAL A 48 18.26 14.30 20.08
N GLU A 49 17.20 14.00 20.83
CA GLU A 49 17.02 14.43 22.23
C GLU A 49 18.08 13.85 23.17
N SER A 50 18.58 12.65 22.87
CA SER A 50 19.67 12.01 23.63
C SER A 50 21.08 12.45 23.19
N GLY A 51 21.21 13.40 22.25
CA GLY A 51 22.49 13.90 21.75
C GLY A 51 23.15 13.03 20.67
N ASN A 52 22.50 11.95 20.23
CA ASN A 52 22.98 11.00 19.24
C ASN A 52 22.63 11.41 17.79
N THR A 53 22.72 12.71 17.49
CA THR A 53 22.30 13.28 16.19
C THR A 53 23.05 12.67 15.01
N LEU A 54 24.34 12.35 15.18
CA LEU A 54 25.15 11.73 14.12
C LEU A 54 24.60 10.34 13.71
N ILE A 55 24.01 9.59 14.65
CA ILE A 55 23.35 8.31 14.36
C ILE A 55 21.99 8.56 13.68
N ALA A 56 21.22 9.53 14.19
CA ALA A 56 19.92 9.90 13.63
C ALA A 56 20.02 10.35 12.16
N GLU A 57 21.05 11.12 11.84
CA GLU A 57 21.34 11.69 10.52
C GLU A 57 21.93 10.68 9.52
N GLY A 58 22.35 9.51 9.98
CA GLY A 58 22.89 8.45 9.13
C GLY A 58 21.79 7.58 8.50
N TYR A 59 21.95 6.26 8.62
CA TYR A 59 21.09 5.28 7.97
C TYR A 59 19.60 5.45 8.28
N LEU A 60 19.26 5.88 9.51
CA LEU A 60 17.86 6.09 9.89
C LEU A 60 17.17 7.14 9.00
N LYS A 61 17.85 8.26 8.72
CA LYS A 61 17.32 9.32 7.87
C LYS A 61 17.10 8.84 6.44
N ASP A 62 17.97 7.98 5.94
CA ASP A 62 17.82 7.38 4.61
C ASP A 62 16.64 6.41 4.55
N VAL A 63 16.42 5.60 5.61
CA VAL A 63 15.24 4.74 5.70
C VAL A 63 13.95 5.58 5.74
N ILE A 64 13.91 6.67 6.51
CA ILE A 64 12.75 7.57 6.56
C ILE A 64 12.45 8.14 5.17
N ARG A 65 13.48 8.61 4.44
CA ARG A 65 13.33 9.09 3.05
C ARG A 65 12.79 8.01 2.12
N ASN A 66 13.32 6.78 2.23
CA ASN A 66 12.86 5.66 1.41
C ASN A 66 11.40 5.32 1.69
N VAL A 67 10.96 5.33 2.95
CA VAL A 67 9.55 5.10 3.30
C VAL A 67 8.66 6.18 2.68
N LYS A 68 9.08 7.46 2.70
CA LYS A 68 8.33 8.56 2.06
C LYS A 68 8.19 8.40 0.56
N ILE A 69 9.26 7.94 -0.11
CA ILE A 69 9.30 7.85 -1.58
C ILE A 69 8.58 6.59 -2.07
N PHE A 70 8.86 5.45 -1.44
CA PHE A 70 8.44 4.13 -1.93
C PHE A 70 7.21 3.57 -1.20
N GLY A 71 6.92 4.05 0.02
CA GLY A 71 5.86 3.51 0.87
C GLY A 71 6.05 2.02 1.16
N LEU A 72 4.94 1.29 1.30
CA LEU A 72 4.94 -0.17 1.52
C LEU A 72 4.91 -0.98 0.21
N HIS A 73 4.58 -0.34 -0.92
CA HIS A 73 4.29 -1.02 -2.19
C HIS A 73 5.33 -0.75 -3.29
N LEU A 74 6.41 -0.02 -2.97
CA LEU A 74 7.51 0.41 -3.85
C LEU A 74 7.11 1.37 -4.96
N MET A 75 6.03 1.08 -5.69
CA MET A 75 5.51 1.92 -6.77
C MET A 75 4.00 1.83 -6.83
N LYS A 76 3.38 2.87 -7.37
CA LYS A 76 1.95 2.85 -7.68
C LYS A 76 1.73 2.06 -8.97
N LEU A 77 0.76 1.15 -8.97
CA LEU A 77 0.32 0.46 -10.16
C LEU A 77 -0.74 1.29 -10.88
N ASP A 78 -0.43 1.74 -12.09
CA ASP A 78 -1.38 2.44 -12.95
C ASP A 78 -2.21 1.41 -13.75
N ILE A 79 -3.52 1.34 -13.48
CA ILE A 79 -4.42 0.43 -14.20
C ILE A 79 -5.08 1.21 -15.34
N ARG A 80 -4.82 0.79 -16.57
CA ARG A 80 -5.42 1.38 -17.78
C ARG A 80 -6.28 0.37 -18.52
N GLN A 81 -7.41 0.85 -19.02
CA GLN A 81 -8.32 0.06 -19.85
C GLN A 81 -8.96 0.93 -20.92
N GLU A 82 -9.25 0.32 -22.07
CA GLU A 82 -9.92 1.00 -23.18
C GLU A 82 -11.35 1.40 -22.80
N SER A 83 -11.73 2.62 -23.21
CA SER A 83 -13.01 3.23 -22.91
C SER A 83 -14.20 2.42 -23.45
N GLU A 84 -14.02 1.71 -24.56
CA GLU A 84 -14.98 0.77 -25.14
C GLU A 84 -15.42 -0.33 -24.16
N LYS A 85 -14.50 -0.87 -23.36
CA LYS A 85 -14.84 -1.93 -22.39
C LYS A 85 -15.68 -1.39 -21.24
N HIS A 86 -15.42 -0.16 -20.81
CA HIS A 86 -16.24 0.52 -19.81
C HIS A 86 -17.66 0.77 -20.34
N ILE A 87 -17.80 1.25 -21.59
CA ILE A 87 -19.11 1.47 -22.23
C ILE A 87 -19.87 0.15 -22.40
N SER A 88 -19.21 -0.89 -22.89
CA SER A 88 -19.82 -2.21 -23.06
C SER A 88 -20.36 -2.75 -21.73
N THR A 89 -19.57 -2.62 -20.65
CA THR A 89 -19.97 -3.04 -19.29
C THR A 89 -21.19 -2.26 -18.79
N MET A 90 -21.19 -0.94 -18.93
CA MET A 90 -22.31 -0.10 -18.49
C MET A 90 -23.60 -0.38 -19.28
N ASN A 91 -23.48 -0.59 -20.60
CA ASN A 91 -24.63 -0.96 -21.44
C ASN A 91 -25.20 -2.33 -21.07
N TYR A 92 -24.35 -3.29 -20.72
CA TYR A 92 -24.78 -4.60 -20.24
C TYR A 92 -25.57 -4.48 -18.91
N ILE A 93 -25.06 -3.71 -17.95
CA ILE A 93 -25.75 -3.44 -16.68
C ILE A 93 -27.11 -2.78 -16.93
N CYS A 94 -27.17 -1.74 -17.77
CA CYS A 94 -28.43 -1.06 -18.10
C CYS A 94 -29.45 -2.00 -18.74
N GLN A 95 -29.02 -2.85 -19.67
CA GLN A 95 -29.88 -3.84 -20.31
C GLN A 95 -30.45 -4.84 -19.30
N LYS A 96 -29.64 -5.29 -18.33
CA LYS A 96 -30.10 -6.20 -17.26
C LYS A 96 -31.12 -5.55 -16.32
N LEU A 97 -31.05 -4.25 -16.16
CA LEU A 97 -31.99 -3.46 -15.35
C LEU A 97 -33.17 -2.91 -16.18
N ASN A 98 -33.34 -3.33 -17.43
CA ASN A 98 -34.35 -2.83 -18.37
C ASN A 98 -34.32 -1.30 -18.57
N MET A 99 -33.14 -0.69 -18.45
CA MET A 99 -32.91 0.73 -18.73
C MET A 99 -32.46 0.93 -20.19
N LYS A 100 -32.73 2.12 -20.73
CA LYS A 100 -32.27 2.51 -22.08
C LYS A 100 -30.73 2.53 -22.11
N LYS A 101 -30.13 2.15 -23.25
CA LYS A 101 -28.69 2.34 -23.48
C LYS A 101 -28.38 3.84 -23.59
N ILE A 102 -27.45 4.32 -22.76
CA ILE A 102 -27.10 5.75 -22.67
C ILE A 102 -25.73 6.03 -23.29
N PHE A 103 -24.84 5.04 -23.34
CA PHE A 103 -23.45 5.25 -23.71
C PHE A 103 -23.14 4.66 -25.08
N THR A 104 -22.88 5.51 -26.07
CA THR A 104 -22.51 5.13 -27.44
C THR A 104 -21.30 5.94 -27.86
N PHE A 105 -20.28 5.32 -28.44
CA PHE A 105 -19.17 6.03 -29.07
C PHE A 105 -19.65 6.66 -30.39
N LYS A 106 -19.17 7.87 -30.67
CA LYS A 106 -19.17 8.46 -32.02
C LYS A 106 -17.97 7.95 -32.80
#